data_AF-A0AAC9XPP2-F1
#
_entry.id   AF-A0AAC9XPP2-F1
#
_cell.length_a   1.000
_cell.length_b   1.000
_cell.length_c   1.000
_cell.angle_alpha   90.00
_cell.angle_beta   90.00
_cell.angle_gamma   90.00
#
_symmetry.space_group_name_H-M   'P 1'
#
loop_
_entity.id
_entity.type
_entity.pdbx_description
1 polymer ?
#
loop_
_entity_poly.entity_id
_entity_poly.type
_entity_poly.pdbx_seq_one_letter_code
_entity_poly.pdbx_strand_id
1 'polypeptide(L)'
;MRVWLGVLLMAVIVGELQAGQVVVRKSSEPFDAFAVRDQVQRDFEWRESLRLQQQIQILQSLPLGCALFKHPYAYYRCGASFYRPYLYQTDNHPGQQLYIQIDPPSSK
;
A
#
# COMPACT_ATOMS: atom_id res chain seq x y z
N MET A 1 -11.00 -10.03 -32.37
CA MET A 1 -11.24 -9.68 -30.95
C MET A 1 -10.46 -10.54 -29.94
N ARG A 2 -10.23 -11.85 -30.18
CA ARG A 2 -9.49 -12.72 -29.24
C ARG A 2 -8.03 -12.33 -29.01
N VAL A 3 -7.34 -11.81 -30.03
CA VAL A 3 -5.93 -11.37 -29.93
C VAL A 3 -5.78 -10.12 -29.06
N TRP A 4 -6.71 -9.17 -29.18
CA TRP A 4 -6.71 -7.94 -28.39
C TRP A 4 -6.97 -8.20 -26.89
N LEU A 5 -7.82 -9.19 -26.59
CA LEU A 5 -8.04 -9.64 -25.21
C LEU A 5 -6.76 -10.22 -24.58
N GLY A 6 -5.96 -10.96 -25.37
CA GLY A 6 -4.69 -11.52 -24.91
C GLY A 6 -3.63 -10.44 -24.64
N VAL A 7 -3.55 -9.42 -25.49
CA VAL A 7 -2.60 -8.29 -25.32
C VAL A 7 -2.95 -7.46 -24.08
N LEU A 8 -4.24 -7.23 -23.82
CA LEU A 8 -4.70 -6.46 -22.66
C LEU A 8 -4.50 -7.22 -21.34
N LEU A 9 -4.58 -8.56 -21.36
CA LEU A 9 -4.28 -9.41 -20.20
C LEU A 9 -2.78 -9.44 -19.86
N MET A 10 -1.92 -9.33 -20.87
CA MET A 10 -0.45 -9.36 -20.69
C MET A 10 0.10 -8.06 -20.06
N ALA A 11 -0.57 -6.93 -20.28
CA ALA A 11 -0.15 -5.63 -19.74
C ALA A 11 -0.38 -5.49 -18.21
N VAL A 12 -1.24 -6.31 -17.62
CA VAL A 12 -1.61 -6.22 -16.18
C VAL A 12 -0.57 -6.89 -15.26
N ILE A 13 0.32 -7.72 -15.81
CA ILE A 13 1.26 -8.53 -15.02
C ILE A 13 2.55 -7.76 -14.68
N VAL A 14 2.68 -6.50 -15.12
CA VAL A 14 3.85 -5.67 -14.78
C VAL A 14 3.68 -5.11 -13.36
N GLY A 15 3.94 -5.97 -12.37
CA GLY A 15 4.11 -5.54 -10.99
C GLY A 15 5.43 -4.81 -10.83
N GLU A 16 5.39 -3.67 -10.13
CA GLU A 16 6.58 -2.96 -9.64
C GLU A 16 7.34 -3.89 -8.69
N LEU A 17 8.33 -4.62 -9.20
CA LEU A 17 9.30 -5.31 -8.37
C LEU A 17 10.17 -4.24 -7.71
N GLN A 18 9.82 -3.83 -6.50
CA GLN A 18 10.74 -3.04 -5.68
C GLN A 18 11.97 -3.89 -5.38
N ALA A 19 13.03 -3.69 -6.17
CA ALA A 19 14.34 -4.22 -5.88
C ALA A 19 14.80 -3.67 -4.52
N GLY A 20 15.35 -4.55 -3.68
CA GLY A 20 15.95 -4.16 -2.42
C GLY A 20 17.07 -3.13 -2.59
N GLN A 21 17.41 -2.41 -1.53
CA GLN A 21 18.47 -1.40 -1.55
C GLN A 21 19.80 -2.01 -2.02
N VAL A 22 20.32 -1.54 -3.16
CA VAL A 22 21.63 -1.94 -3.68
C VAL A 22 22.68 -0.94 -3.22
N VAL A 23 23.69 -1.40 -2.47
CA VAL A 23 24.79 -0.57 -1.99
C VAL A 23 26.03 -0.86 -2.82
N VAL A 24 26.50 0.15 -3.57
CA VAL A 24 27.74 0.07 -4.36
C VAL A 24 28.88 0.75 -3.60
N ARG A 25 30.00 0.04 -3.42
CA ARG A 25 31.22 0.55 -2.76
C ARG A 25 32.45 0.26 -3.63
N LYS A 26 33.54 1.01 -3.43
CA LYS A 26 34.82 0.76 -4.10
C LYS A 26 35.42 -0.53 -3.56
N SER A 27 35.90 -1.40 -4.46
CA SER A 27 36.53 -2.69 -4.10
C SER A 27 37.78 -2.54 -3.23
N SER A 28 38.46 -1.40 -3.31
CA SER A 28 39.69 -1.11 -2.55
C SER A 28 39.48 -0.74 -1.08
N GLU A 29 38.24 -0.51 -0.65
CA GLU A 29 37.92 -0.12 0.72
C GLU A 29 37.43 -1.34 1.52
N PRO A 30 37.90 -1.54 2.77
CA PRO A 30 37.41 -2.64 3.60
C PRO A 30 35.90 -2.46 3.87
N PHE A 31 35.13 -3.52 3.62
CA PHE A 31 33.67 -3.52 3.73
C PHE A 31 33.18 -4.73 4.51
N ASP A 32 32.33 -4.49 5.50
CA ASP A 32 31.64 -5.55 6.25
C ASP A 32 30.22 -5.73 5.70
N ALA A 33 30.06 -6.77 4.87
CA ALA A 33 28.77 -7.12 4.28
C ALA A 33 27.74 -7.58 5.32
N PHE A 34 28.20 -8.18 6.43
CA PHE A 34 27.30 -8.69 7.47
C PHE A 34 26.75 -7.54 8.31
N ALA A 35 27.57 -6.56 8.66
CA ALA A 35 27.11 -5.36 9.36
C ALA A 35 26.02 -4.61 8.58
N VAL A 36 26.15 -4.52 7.24
CA VAL A 36 25.11 -3.89 6.40
C VAL A 36 23.84 -4.71 6.34
N ARG A 37 23.95 -6.04 6.17
CA ARG A 37 22.78 -6.93 6.20
C ARG A 37 22.00 -6.77 7.50
N ASP A 38 22.71 -6.80 8.63
CA ASP A 38 22.10 -6.73 9.96
C ASP A 38 21.44 -5.36 10.20
N GLN A 39 22.02 -4.27 9.67
CA GLN A 39 21.39 -2.96 9.69
C GLN A 39 20.10 -2.94 8.87
N VAL A 40 20.13 -3.40 7.62
CA VAL A 40 18.94 -3.43 6.73
C VAL A 40 17.82 -4.28 7.35
N GLN A 41 18.17 -5.40 7.99
CA GLN A 41 17.21 -6.24 8.69
C GLN A 41 16.55 -5.49 9.85
N ARG A 42 17.34 -4.82 10.71
CA ARG A 42 16.78 -4.01 11.82
C ARG A 42 15.87 -2.89 11.32
N ASP A 43 16.26 -2.20 10.25
CA ASP A 43 15.46 -1.13 9.65
C ASP A 43 14.14 -1.66 9.05
N PHE A 44 14.16 -2.88 8.52
CA PHE A 44 12.95 -3.56 8.06
C PHE A 44 12.03 -3.95 9.22
N GLU A 45 12.57 -4.61 10.24
CA GLU A 45 11.82 -5.03 11.43
C GLU A 45 11.21 -3.81 12.14
N TRP A 46 11.95 -2.71 12.24
CA TRP A 46 11.46 -1.46 12.79
C TRP A 46 10.27 -0.91 12.00
N ARG A 47 10.35 -0.85 10.67
CA ARG A 47 9.24 -0.39 9.82
C ARG A 47 8.00 -1.26 9.95
N GLU A 48 8.16 -2.58 10.00
CA GLU A 48 7.03 -3.48 10.25
C GLU A 48 6.44 -3.28 11.64
N SER A 49 7.28 -3.06 12.66
CA SER A 49 6.79 -2.76 14.01
C SER A 49 5.95 -1.49 14.05
N LEU A 50 6.35 -0.44 13.32
CA LEU A 50 5.57 0.79 13.18
C LEU A 50 4.26 0.54 12.44
N ARG A 51 4.27 -0.27 11.37
CA ARG A 51 3.06 -0.64 10.63
C ARG A 51 2.07 -1.40 11.51
N LEU A 52 2.56 -2.25 12.41
CA LEU A 52 1.74 -3.00 13.37
C LEU A 52 1.21 -2.11 14.51
N GLN A 53 2.00 -1.13 14.94
CA GLN A 53 1.58 -0.16 15.97
C GLN A 53 0.52 0.82 15.44
N GLN A 54 0.58 1.19 14.15
CA GLN A 54 -0.46 1.97 13.51
C GLN A 54 -1.75 1.15 13.48
N GLN A 55 -2.67 1.46 14.38
CA GLN A 55 -3.99 0.84 14.43
C GLN A 55 -4.74 1.18 13.13
N ILE A 56 -4.85 0.20 12.22
CA ILE A 56 -5.68 0.36 11.01
C ILE A 56 -7.14 0.39 11.46
N GLN A 57 -7.75 1.58 11.44
CA GLN A 57 -9.16 1.71 11.76
C GLN A 57 -9.99 1.33 10.52
N ILE A 58 -10.61 0.15 10.59
CA ILE A 58 -11.52 -0.37 9.57
C ILE A 58 -12.96 -0.15 10.04
N LEU A 59 -13.69 0.70 9.33
CA LEU A 59 -15.09 0.97 9.60
C LEU A 59 -16.00 0.17 8.67
N GLN A 60 -17.11 -0.32 9.18
CA GLN A 60 -18.16 -0.95 8.37
C GLN A 60 -19.12 0.09 7.78
N SER A 61 -19.20 1.28 8.39
CA SER A 61 -20.01 2.40 7.96
C SER A 61 -19.28 3.72 8.18
N LEU A 62 -19.61 4.73 7.38
CA LEU A 62 -19.03 6.06 7.51
C LEU A 62 -19.78 6.90 8.56
N PRO A 63 -19.07 7.80 9.25
CA PRO A 63 -19.71 8.85 10.06
C PRO A 63 -20.67 9.73 9.24
N LEU A 64 -21.57 10.43 9.93
CA LEU A 64 -22.45 11.40 9.29
C LEU A 64 -21.65 12.60 8.75
N GLY A 65 -22.07 13.13 7.58
CA GLY A 65 -21.46 14.32 6.99
C GLY A 65 -20.19 14.07 6.16
N CYS A 66 -19.90 12.82 5.79
CA CYS A 66 -18.78 12.51 4.89
C CYS A 66 -19.10 12.89 3.43
N ALA A 67 -18.13 13.49 2.74
CA ALA A 67 -18.23 13.84 1.33
C ALA A 67 -17.34 12.93 0.46
N LEU A 68 -17.88 12.46 -0.67
CA LEU A 68 -17.15 11.64 -1.64
C LEU A 68 -16.36 12.51 -2.63
N PHE A 69 -15.08 12.18 -2.81
CA PHE A 69 -14.17 12.77 -3.79
C PHE A 69 -13.67 11.68 -4.74
N LYS A 70 -13.39 12.04 -6.00
CA LYS A 70 -12.97 11.09 -7.05
C LYS A 70 -11.54 11.30 -7.58
N HIS A 71 -10.85 12.36 -7.15
CA HIS A 71 -9.48 12.67 -7.60
C HIS A 71 -8.54 12.83 -6.39
N PRO A 72 -7.35 12.19 -6.40
CA PRO A 72 -6.79 11.35 -7.47
C PRO A 72 -7.44 9.94 -7.57
N TYR A 73 -8.20 9.53 -6.57
CA TYR A 73 -8.97 8.28 -6.54
C TYR A 73 -10.26 8.48 -5.72
N ALA A 74 -11.13 7.47 -5.65
CA ALA A 74 -12.34 7.54 -4.84
C ALA A 74 -12.02 7.45 -3.33
N TYR A 75 -12.34 8.50 -2.57
CA TYR A 75 -12.23 8.54 -1.11
C TYR A 75 -13.30 9.41 -0.48
N TYR A 76 -13.57 9.17 0.80
CA TYR A 76 -14.48 9.96 1.62
C TYR A 76 -13.68 10.84 2.57
N ARG A 77 -14.07 12.11 2.69
CA ARG A 77 -13.56 13.02 3.71
C ARG A 77 -14.62 13.22 4.79
N CYS A 78 -14.26 12.94 6.03
CA CYS A 78 -15.11 13.05 7.21
C CYS A 78 -14.41 13.96 8.23
N GLY A 79 -14.63 15.27 8.14
CA GLY A 79 -13.89 16.26 8.95
C GLY A 79 -12.40 16.28 8.61
N ALA A 80 -11.57 15.83 9.56
CA ALA A 80 -10.12 15.69 9.43
C ALA A 80 -9.66 14.27 9.02
N SER A 81 -10.57 13.30 8.99
CA SER A 81 -10.27 11.92 8.64
C SER A 81 -10.63 11.62 7.19
N PHE A 82 -9.87 10.74 6.56
CA PHE A 82 -10.06 10.33 5.17
C PHE A 82 -10.21 8.81 5.14
N TYR A 83 -11.15 8.32 4.34
CA TYR A 83 -11.45 6.89 4.25
C TYR A 83 -11.55 6.43 2.81
N ARG A 84 -10.96 5.28 2.51
CA ARG A 84 -11.11 4.61 1.20
C ARG A 84 -12.11 3.46 1.31
N PRO A 85 -13.10 3.36 0.41
CA PRO A 85 -13.98 2.19 0.35
C PRO A 85 -13.23 0.98 -0.20
N TYR A 86 -13.38 -0.17 0.45
CA TYR A 86 -12.83 -1.47 0.05
C TYR A 86 -13.94 -2.51 0.05
N LEU A 87 -14.06 -3.30 -1.02
CA LEU A 87 -15.00 -4.42 -1.07
C LEU A 87 -14.25 -5.68 -0.64
N TYR A 88 -14.55 -6.16 0.56
CA TYR A 88 -13.97 -7.38 1.10
C TYR A 88 -14.84 -8.57 0.71
N GLN A 89 -14.28 -9.48 -0.09
CA GLN A 89 -14.90 -10.75 -0.45
C GLN A 89 -14.25 -11.87 0.36
N THR A 90 -15.08 -12.69 0.98
CA THR A 90 -14.66 -13.93 1.65
C THR A 90 -15.30 -15.09 0.91
N ASP A 91 -14.62 -16.23 0.83
CA ASP A 91 -15.14 -17.43 0.20
C ASP A 91 -16.53 -17.77 0.78
N ASN A 92 -17.51 -17.87 -0.12
CA ASN A 92 -18.92 -18.20 0.15
C ASN A 92 -19.78 -17.13 0.84
N HIS A 93 -19.32 -15.89 1.02
CA HIS A 93 -20.14 -14.79 1.56
C HIS A 93 -20.32 -13.61 0.58
N PRO A 94 -21.47 -12.91 0.60
CA PRO A 94 -21.64 -11.67 -0.15
C PRO A 94 -20.62 -10.63 0.31
N GLY A 95 -20.03 -9.90 -0.64
CA GLY A 95 -18.95 -8.93 -0.35
C GLY A 95 -19.40 -7.84 0.64
N GLN A 96 -18.58 -7.60 1.66
CA GLN A 96 -18.80 -6.55 2.66
C GLN A 96 -18.03 -5.28 2.27
N GLN A 97 -18.72 -4.14 2.26
CA GLN A 97 -18.06 -2.85 2.08
C GLN A 97 -17.44 -2.37 3.39
N LEU A 98 -16.15 -2.06 3.35
CA LEU A 98 -15.35 -1.55 4.46
C LEU A 98 -14.78 -0.19 4.09
N TYR A 99 -14.43 0.60 5.09
CA TYR A 99 -13.83 1.91 4.95
C TYR A 99 -12.56 1.97 5.77
N ILE A 100 -11.43 2.02 5.08
CA ILE A 100 -10.10 2.01 5.71
C ILE A 100 -9.62 3.44 5.80
N GLN A 101 -9.19 3.86 6.99
CA GLN A 101 -8.61 5.19 7.17
C GLN A 101 -7.32 5.33 6.38
N ILE A 102 -7.17 6.46 5.70
CA ILE A 102 -5.99 6.81 4.90
C ILE A 102 -5.47 8.19 5.31
N ASP A 103 -4.21 8.44 4.97
CA ASP A 103 -3.62 9.77 5.04
C ASP A 103 -4.33 10.76 4.09
N PRO A 104 -4.29 12.07 4.37
CA PRO A 104 -4.82 13.08 3.46
C PRO A 104 -4.22 12.90 2.06
N PRO A 105 -5.06 12.78 1.02
CA PRO A 105 -4.55 12.63 -0.34
C PRO A 105 -3.81 13.90 -0.74
N SER A 106 -2.50 13.78 -0.97
CA SER A 106 -1.68 14.89 -1.47
C SER A 106 -2.17 15.29 -2.85
N SER A 107 -2.61 16.54 -3.01
CA SER A 107 -2.80 17.17 -4.32
C SER A 107 -1.42 17.46 -4.89
N LYS A 108 -0.81 16.49 -5.57
CA LYS A 108 0.30 16.79 -6.48
C LYS A 108 -0.25 17.23 -7.82
#